data_AF-A0A948QY21-F1
#
_entry.id   AF-A0A948QY21-F1
#
_cell.length_a   1.000
_cell.length_b   1.000
_cell.length_c   1.000
_cell.angle_alpha   90.00
_cell.angle_beta   90.00
_cell.angle_gamma   90.00
#
_symmetry.space_group_name_H-M   'P 1'
#
loop_
_entity.id
_entity.type
_entity.pdbx_description
1 polymer ?
#
loop_
_entity_poly.entity_id
_entity_poly.type
_entity_poly.pdbx_seq_one_letter_code
_entity_poly.pdbx_strand_id
1 'polypeptide(L)' 'IGPRAIILPGVKIGKGAVVAAGAVVTKDVEPFKIVGGVPAKEISERKNKNPNYRLGRSRLFQ' A
#
# COMPACT_ATOMS: atom_id res chain seq x y z
N ILE A 1 0.00 0.71 -4.97
CA ILE A 1 1.09 1.48 -4.32
C ILE A 1 1.31 2.72 -5.17
N GLY A 2 1.36 3.91 -4.56
CA GLY A 2 1.55 5.15 -5.28
C GLY A 2 2.97 5.28 -5.83
N PRO A 3 3.17 6.11 -6.87
CA PRO A 3 4.50 6.35 -7.44
C PRO A 3 5.47 6.94 -6.39
N ARG A 4 6.75 6.57 -6.48
CA ARG A 4 7.84 6.99 -5.57
C ARG A 4 7.59 6.68 -4.09
N ALA A 5 6.74 5.70 -3.77
CA ALA A 5 6.67 5.18 -2.41
C ALA A 5 7.93 4.34 -2.12
N ILE A 6 8.51 4.53 -0.95
CA ILE A 6 9.67 3.78 -0.47
C ILE A 6 9.18 2.84 0.63
N ILE A 7 9.40 1.54 0.44
CA ILE A 7 9.07 0.50 1.42
C ILE A 7 10.39 0.01 2.00
N LEU A 8 10.56 0.10 3.31
CA LEU A 8 11.77 -0.40 3.95
C LEU A 8 11.86 -1.93 3.84
N PRO A 9 13.08 -2.50 3.74
CA PRO A 9 13.26 -3.95 3.67
C PRO A 9 12.69 -4.62 4.93
N GLY A 10 11.99 -5.73 4.74
CA GLY A 10 11.36 -6.50 5.82
C GLY A 10 9.93 -6.07 6.16
N VAL A 11 9.44 -4.95 5.63
CA VAL A 11 8.06 -4.49 5.83
C VAL A 11 7.07 -5.30 4.99
N LYS A 12 6.00 -5.78 5.61
CA LYS A 12 4.90 -6.50 4.97
C LYS A 12 3.73 -5.58 4.66
N ILE A 13 3.21 -5.67 3.44
CA ILE A 13 2.00 -4.97 3.01
C ILE A 13 0.83 -5.94 2.93
N GLY A 14 -0.19 -5.70 3.75
CA GLY A 14 -1.42 -6.49 3.76
C GLY A 14 -2.21 -6.39 2.46
N LYS A 15 -3.03 -7.42 2.20
CA LYS A 15 -3.87 -7.47 0.99
C LYS A 15 -4.81 -6.26 0.94
N GLY A 16 -4.84 -5.59 -0.21
CA GLY A 16 -5.72 -4.45 -0.45
C GLY A 16 -5.36 -3.17 0.29
N ALA A 17 -4.21 -3.13 0.98
CA ALA A 17 -3.65 -1.91 1.54
C ALA A 17 -3.27 -0.91 0.43
N VAL A 18 -3.34 0.37 0.76
CA VAL A 18 -3.08 1.48 -0.14
C VAL A 18 -1.95 2.32 0.44
N VAL A 19 -0.86 2.45 -0.29
CA VAL A 19 0.27 3.32 0.05
C VAL A 19 0.20 4.55 -0.85
N ALA A 20 0.16 5.74 -0.27
CA ALA A 20 0.14 7.00 -0.99
C ALA A 20 1.45 7.25 -1.76
N ALA A 21 1.40 8.12 -2.77
CA ALA A 21 2.60 8.53 -3.52
C ALA A 21 3.60 9.23 -2.59
N GLY A 22 4.90 8.97 -2.78
CA GLY A 22 5.96 9.58 -1.97
C GLY A 22 6.01 9.17 -0.50
N ALA A 23 5.24 8.14 -0.09
CA ALA A 23 5.23 7.68 1.30
C ALA A 23 6.49 6.85 1.63
N VAL A 24 7.02 7.00 2.84
CA VAL A 24 8.13 6.17 3.36
C VAL A 24 7.59 5.24 4.43
N VAL A 25 7.39 3.97 4.07
CA VAL A 25 6.78 2.95 4.92
C VAL A 25 7.84 2.30 5.80
N THR A 26 7.78 2.60 7.10
CA THR A 26 8.73 2.10 8.10
C THR A 26 8.18 0.97 8.98
N LYS A 27 6.88 0.67 8.89
CA LYS A 27 6.19 -0.35 9.70
C LYS A 27 5.25 -1.16 8.81
N ASP A 28 4.95 -2.38 9.25
CA ASP A 28 3.98 -3.25 8.58
C ASP A 28 2.62 -2.56 8.43
N VAL A 29 1.99 -2.79 7.28
CA VAL A 29 0.71 -2.18 6.93
C VAL A 29 -0.37 -3.25 6.96
N GLU A 30 -1.36 -3.06 7.82
CA GLU A 30 -2.49 -3.98 7.92
C GLU A 30 -3.32 -4.02 6.62
N PRO A 31 -4.01 -5.15 6.33
CA PRO A 31 -4.89 -5.26 5.18
C PRO A 31 -5.91 -4.12 5.13
N PHE A 32 -6.21 -3.63 3.92
CA PHE A 32 -7.18 -2.55 3.69
C PHE A 32 -6.85 -1.18 4.30
N LYS A 33 -5.72 -1.00 4.99
CA LYS A 33 -5.32 0.31 5.49
C LYS A 33 -4.75 1.22 4.41
N ILE A 34 -4.98 2.51 4.56
CA ILE A 34 -4.48 3.58 3.72
C ILE A 34 -3.40 4.32 4.51
N VAL A 35 -2.15 4.24 4.04
CA VAL A 35 -1.00 4.87 4.69
C VAL A 35 -0.34 5.90 3.78
N GLY A 36 0.21 6.96 4.36
CA GLY A 36 0.90 8.00 3.61
C GLY A 36 1.77 8.92 4.47
N GLY A 37 2.65 9.68 3.83
CA GLY A 37 3.59 10.61 4.48
C GLY A 37 5.00 10.05 4.69
N VAL A 38 5.86 10.88 5.28
CA VAL A 38 7.25 10.57 5.60
C VAL A 38 7.51 10.96 7.07
N PRO A 39 7.52 10.03 8.03
CA PRO A 39 7.24 8.59 7.91
C PRO A 39 5.75 8.30 7.64
N ALA A 40 5.44 7.15 7.04
CA ALA A 40 4.09 6.76 6.70
C ALA A 40 3.23 6.53 7.95
N LYS A 41 2.09 7.21 8.02
CA LYS A 41 1.07 7.06 9.06
C LYS A 41 -0.24 6.59 8.46
N GLU A 42 -1.07 5.96 9.28
CA GLU A 42 -2.44 5.59 8.91
C GLU A 42 -3.28 6.86 8.72
N ILE A 43 -3.89 6.98 7.55
CA ILE A 43 -4.76 8.11 7.18
C ILE A 43 -6.22 7.67 7.28
N SER A 44 -6.53 6.49 6.74
CA SER A 44 -7.90 5.97 6.70
C SER A 44 -7.92 4.48 6.43
N GLU A 45 -9.09 3.86 6.55
CA GLU A 45 -9.35 2.48 6.16
C GLU A 45 -10.14 2.45 4.84
N ARG A 46 -9.81 1.50 3.98
CA ARG A 46 -10.53 1.29 2.73
C ARG A 46 -11.91 0.72 3.02
N LYS A 47 -12.96 1.44 2.60
CA LYS A 47 -14.36 1.06 2.78
C LYS A 47 -14.75 -0.25 2.07
N ASN A 48 -14.15 -0.52 0.91
CA ASN A 48 -14.42 -1.75 0.16
C ASN A 48 -13.48 -2.88 0.60
N LYS A 49 -14.03 -3.80 1.41
CA LYS A 49 -13.34 -4.98 1.96
C LYS A 49 -13.31 -6.19 1.02
N ASN A 50 -14.04 -6.16 -0.11
CA ASN A 50 -13.99 -7.22 -1.13
C ASN A 50 -13.70 -6.68 -2.55
N PRO A 51 -12.48 -6.18 -2.80
CA PRO A 51 -12.09 -5.72 -4.13
C PRO A 51 -11.82 -6.91 -5.07
N ASN A 52 -12.59 -7.01 -6.15
CA ASN A 52 -12.31 -7.91 -7.27
C ASN A 52 -11.21 -7.34 -8.17
N TYR A 53 -9.96 -7.73 -7.94
CA TYR A 53 -8.83 -7.33 -8.80
C TYR A 53 -8.77 -8.18 -10.06
N ARG A 54 -9.07 -7.59 -11.22
CA ARG A 54 -8.75 -8.20 -12.53
C ARG A 54 -7.42 -7.66 -13.00
N LEU A 55 -6.34 -8.39 -12.72
CA LEU A 55 -5.00 -8.03 -13.18
C LEU A 55 -4.88 -8.40 -14.67
N GLY A 56 -5.10 -7.43 -15.56
CA GLY A 56 -5.11 -7.68 -17.01
C GLY A 56 -3.77 -8.17 -17.57
N ARG A 57 -2.65 -7.55 -17.16
CA ARG A 57 -1.29 -8.05 -17.43
C ARG A 57 -0.52 -8.06 -16.12
N SER A 58 -0.19 -9.24 -15.63
CA SER A 58 0.25 -9.49 -14.26
C SER A 58 1.65 -8.99 -13.88
N ARG A 59 2.44 -8.43 -14.82
CA ARG A 59 3.89 -8.18 -14.59
C ARG A 59 4.47 -6.98 -15.35
N LEU A 60 3.87 -5.79 -15.26
CA LEU A 60 4.44 -4.59 -15.89
C LEU A 60 5.38 -3.79 -14.98
N PHE A 61 5.41 -4.08 -13.68
CA PHE A 61 6.15 -3.29 -12.69
C PHE A 61 6.76 -4.16 -11.59
N GLN A 62 7.29 -5.34 -11.95
CA GLN A 62 8.25 -6.02 -11.09
C GLN A 62 9.61 -5.31 -11.22
#